data_AF-X1I872-F1
#
_entry.id   AF-X1I872-F1
#
_cell.length_a   1.000
_cell.length_b   1.000
_cell.length_c   1.000
_cell.angle_alpha   90.00
_cell.angle_beta   90.00
_cell.angle_gamma   90.00
#
_symmetry.space_group_name_H-M   'P 1'
#
loop_
_entity.id
_entity.type
_entity.pdbx_description
1 polymer ?
#
loop_
_entity_poly.entity_id
_entity_poly.type
_entity_poly.pdbx_seq_one_letter_code
_entity_poly.pdbx_strand_id
1 'polypeptide(L)'
;MKPKVNIKSNFSKSIVERVFDESEFMLRNNATLKITALKFKVSITTVWWDMRKRLPSINWEQYKKINSLFNSHKKGALPPF
;
A
#
# COMPACT_ATOMS: atom_id res chain seq x y z
N MET A 1 10.58 -2.37 23.49
CA MET A 1 9.93 -3.28 22.51
C MET A 1 8.80 -2.52 21.82
N LYS A 2 8.78 -2.43 20.48
CA LYS A 2 7.62 -1.86 19.77
C LYS A 2 6.43 -2.82 19.92
N PRO A 3 5.20 -2.32 20.14
CA PRO A 3 4.06 -3.21 20.33
C PRO A 3 3.85 -4.04 19.06
N LYS A 4 3.71 -5.36 19.24
CA LYS A 4 3.10 -6.23 18.21
C LYS A 4 1.71 -5.66 17.98
N VAL A 5 1.52 -4.97 16.87
CA VAL A 5 0.24 -4.38 16.51
C VAL A 5 -0.73 -5.54 16.32
N ASN A 6 -1.54 -5.83 17.34
CA ASN A 6 -2.55 -6.87 17.30
C ASN A 6 -3.79 -6.27 16.63
N ILE A 7 -3.71 -6.13 15.31
CA ILE A 7 -4.84 -5.66 14.51
C ILE A 7 -5.72 -6.87 14.27
N LYS A 8 -6.84 -6.95 15.00
CA LYS A 8 -7.94 -7.83 14.58
C LYS A 8 -8.43 -7.34 13.22
N SER A 9 -8.05 -8.05 12.16
CA SER A 9 -8.49 -7.82 10.79
C SER A 9 -10.00 -8.03 10.70
N ASN A 10 -10.77 -6.94 10.78
CA ASN A 10 -12.23 -6.97 10.56
C ASN A 10 -12.54 -6.67 9.09
N PHE A 11 -11.89 -7.38 8.16
CA PHE A 11 -12.11 -7.19 6.73
C PHE A 11 -13.30 -8.04 6.28
N SER A 12 -14.43 -7.39 6.03
CA SER A 12 -15.54 -7.94 5.25
C SER A 12 -15.22 -8.02 3.75
N LYS A 13 -14.18 -7.30 3.29
CA LYS A 13 -13.71 -7.25 1.91
C LYS A 13 -12.71 -8.38 1.60
N SER A 14 -12.74 -8.85 0.37
CA SER A 14 -11.76 -9.80 -0.16
C SER A 14 -10.34 -9.20 -0.20
N ILE A 15 -9.33 -10.07 -0.25
CA ILE A 15 -7.93 -9.63 -0.41
C ILE A 15 -7.75 -8.83 -1.70
N VAL A 16 -8.45 -9.18 -2.78
CA VAL A 16 -8.37 -8.49 -4.08
C VAL A 16 -8.86 -7.05 -3.96
N GLU A 17 -10.01 -6.84 -3.33
CA GLU A 17 -10.56 -5.49 -3.10
C GLU A 17 -9.61 -4.64 -2.25
N ARG A 18 -9.03 -5.21 -1.18
CA ARG A 18 -8.05 -4.49 -0.35
C ARG A 18 -6.84 -4.05 -1.19
N VAL A 19 -6.28 -4.96 -1.98
CA VAL A 19 -5.10 -4.65 -2.83
C VAL A 19 -5.43 -3.53 -3.80
N PHE A 20 -6.63 -3.55 -4.39
CA PHE A 20 -7.05 -2.50 -5.31
C PHE A 20 -7.23 -1.16 -4.59
N ASP A 21 -7.96 -1.14 -3.47
CA ASP A 21 -8.20 0.04 -2.63
C ASP A 21 -6.89 0.67 -2.14
N GLU A 22 -5.94 -0.16 -1.67
CA GLU A 22 -4.61 0.29 -1.24
C GLU A 22 -3.86 0.94 -2.40
N SER A 23 -3.84 0.30 -3.57
CA SER A 23 -3.12 0.82 -4.74
C SER A 23 -3.72 2.14 -5.23
N GLU A 24 -5.05 2.25 -5.26
CA GLU A 24 -5.72 3.46 -5.68
C GLU A 24 -5.51 4.61 -4.69
N PHE A 25 -5.59 4.32 -3.39
CA PHE A 25 -5.29 5.28 -2.34
C PHE A 25 -3.86 5.81 -2.46
N MET A 26 -2.88 4.92 -2.70
CA MET A 26 -1.49 5.31 -2.88
C MET A 26 -1.28 6.23 -4.08
N LEU A 27 -1.89 5.91 -5.22
CA LEU A 27 -1.77 6.72 -6.44
C LEU A 27 -2.46 8.07 -6.31
N ARG A 28 -3.69 8.11 -5.77
CA ARG A 28 -4.46 9.35 -5.62
C ARG A 28 -3.81 10.33 -4.65
N ASN A 29 -3.18 9.84 -3.59
CA ASN A 29 -2.65 10.68 -2.51
C ASN A 29 -1.12 10.78 -2.51
N ASN A 30 -0.44 10.22 -3.52
CA ASN A 30 1.02 10.07 -3.51
C ASN A 30 1.54 9.40 -2.21
N ALA A 31 0.74 8.48 -1.63
CA ALA A 31 0.95 8.01 -0.27
C ALA A 31 2.08 6.98 -0.18
N THR A 32 2.83 7.03 0.92
CA THR A 32 3.86 6.03 1.22
C THR A 32 3.25 4.76 1.80
N LEU A 33 4.04 3.67 1.85
CA LEU A 33 3.64 2.42 2.51
C LEU A 33 3.21 2.64 3.97
N LYS A 34 3.87 3.56 4.69
CA LYS A 34 3.57 3.86 6.09
C LYS A 34 2.20 4.51 6.25
N ILE A 35 1.88 5.51 5.43
CA ILE A 35 0.58 6.20 5.46
C ILE A 35 -0.54 5.21 5.09
N THR A 36 -0.32 4.41 4.06
CA THR A 36 -1.28 3.40 3.61
C THR A 36 -1.54 2.34 4.68
N ALA A 37 -0.49 1.80 5.31
CA ALA A 37 -0.63 0.84 6.40
C ALA A 37 -1.45 1.39 7.58
N LEU A 38 -1.25 2.66 7.94
CA LEU A 38 -2.04 3.33 8.98
C LEU A 38 -3.52 3.48 8.57
N LYS A 39 -3.78 3.90 7.33
CA LYS A 39 -5.14 4.09 6.80
C LYS A 39 -5.94 2.78 6.78
N PHE A 40 -5.33 1.71 6.31
CA PHE A 40 -5.97 0.40 6.16
C PHE A 40 -5.86 -0.47 7.41
N LYS A 41 -5.23 0.03 8.48
CA LYS A 41 -4.99 -0.69 9.73
C LYS A 41 -4.37 -2.07 9.45
N VAL A 42 -3.30 -2.10 8.67
CA VAL A 42 -2.51 -3.32 8.38
C VAL A 42 -1.04 -3.04 8.66
N SER A 43 -0.20 -4.08 8.63
CA SER A 43 1.24 -3.87 8.75
C SER A 43 1.84 -3.30 7.46
N ILE A 44 2.94 -2.55 7.57
CA ILE A 44 3.67 -2.03 6.40
C ILE A 44 4.12 -3.17 5.47
N THR A 45 4.53 -4.30 6.06
CA THR A 45 4.91 -5.50 5.31
C THR A 45 3.73 -6.12 4.57
N THR A 46 2.51 -6.05 5.12
CA THR A 46 1.28 -6.45 4.41
C THR A 46 1.07 -5.60 3.16
N VAL A 47 1.09 -4.28 3.28
CA VAL A 47 0.93 -3.37 2.12
C VAL A 47 2.03 -3.61 1.10
N TRP A 48 3.28 -3.80 1.55
CA TRP A 48 4.38 -4.12 0.64
C TRP A 48 4.12 -5.41 -0.14
N TRP A 49 3.63 -6.47 0.53
CA TRP A 49 3.31 -7.73 -0.11
C TRP A 49 2.14 -7.59 -1.09
N ASP A 50 1.12 -6.84 -0.70
CA ASP A 50 -0.05 -6.53 -1.52
C ASP A 50 0.38 -5.80 -2.81
N MET A 51 1.21 -4.77 -2.70
CA MET A 51 1.70 -4.00 -3.85
C MET A 51 2.74 -4.74 -4.70
N ARG A 52 3.63 -5.55 -4.11
CA ARG A 52 4.76 -6.18 -4.83
C ARG A 52 4.49 -7.60 -5.31
N LYS A 53 3.60 -8.34 -4.66
CA LYS A 53 3.34 -9.75 -4.96
C LYS A 53 1.93 -9.97 -5.50
N ARG A 54 0.92 -9.32 -4.94
CA ARG A 54 -0.49 -9.54 -5.35
C ARG A 54 -0.91 -8.66 -6.51
N LEU A 55 -0.62 -7.35 -6.43
CA LEU A 55 -1.03 -6.38 -7.45
C LEU A 55 -0.59 -6.72 -8.88
N PRO A 56 0.65 -7.21 -9.15
CA PRO A 56 1.05 -7.59 -10.51
C PRO A 56 0.16 -8.67 -11.15
N SER A 57 -0.34 -9.60 -10.33
CA SER A 57 -1.22 -10.69 -10.77
C SER A 57 -2.68 -10.27 -10.92
N ILE A 58 -3.08 -9.17 -10.27
CA ILE A 58 -4.44 -8.63 -10.32
C ILE A 58 -4.55 -7.56 -11.41
N ASN A 59 -3.66 -6.58 -11.41
CA ASN A 59 -3.63 -5.47 -12.35
C ASN A 59 -2.18 -5.00 -12.59
N TRP A 60 -1.63 -5.45 -13.71
CA TRP A 60 -0.27 -5.12 -14.14
C TRP A 60 -0.06 -3.62 -14.41
N GLU A 61 -1.07 -2.91 -14.92
CA GLU A 61 -0.95 -1.48 -15.22
C GLU A 61 -0.87 -0.63 -13.95
N GLN A 62 -1.72 -0.92 -12.96
CA GLN A 62 -1.62 -0.26 -11.65
C GLN A 62 -0.29 -0.57 -10.97
N TYR A 63 0.21 -1.79 -11.07
CA TYR A 63 1.53 -2.14 -10.55
C TYR A 63 2.63 -1.25 -11.15
N LYS A 64 2.62 -1.00 -12.47
CA LYS A 64 3.60 -0.10 -13.11
C LYS A 64 3.54 1.31 -12.50
N LYS A 65 2.33 1.85 -12.29
CA LYS A 65 2.13 3.17 -11.68
C LYS A 65 2.66 3.21 -10.25
N ILE A 66 2.35 2.19 -9.43
CA ILE A 66 2.87 2.06 -8.06
C ILE A 66 4.39 1.91 -8.03
N ASN A 67 4.98 1.16 -8.97
CA ASN A 67 6.42 1.03 -9.03
C ASN A 67 7.10 2.36 -9.39
N SER A 68 6.48 3.15 -10.28
CA SER A 68 6.92 4.51 -10.57
C SER A 68 6.83 5.42 -9.34
N LEU A 69 5.72 5.36 -8.60
CA LEU A 69 5.50 6.06 -7.33
C LEU A 69 6.61 5.73 -6.30
N PHE A 70 6.96 4.45 -6.14
CA PHE A 70 8.06 4.08 -5.23
C PHE A 70 9.42 4.64 -5.67
N ASN A 71 9.65 4.71 -6.98
CA ASN A 71 10.88 5.28 -7.51
C ASN A 71 10.93 6.81 -7.31
N SER A 72 9.79 7.51 -7.39
CA SER A 72 9.74 8.95 -7.12
C SER A 72 10.02 9.26 -5.64
N HIS A 73 9.46 8.48 -4.71
CA HIS A 73 9.74 8.63 -3.27
C HIS A 73 11.23 8.41 -2.94
N LYS A 74 11.90 7.47 -3.63
CA LYS A 74 13.34 7.23 -3.45
C LYS A 74 14.22 8.40 -3.92
N LYS A 75 13.78 9.16 -4.92
CA LYS A 75 14.54 10.29 -5.49
C LYS A 75 14.42 11.58 -4.68
N GLY A 76 13.81 11.54 -3.49
CA GLY A 76 13.72 12.71 -2.61
C GLY A 76 12.58 13.68 -2.96
N ALA A 77 11.62 13.27 -3.79
CA ALA A 77 10.36 13.99 -3.90
C ALA A 77 9.56 13.76 -2.60
N LEU A 78 9.84 14.58 -1.59
CA LEU A 78 9.07 14.61 -0.35
C LEU A 78 7.60 14.82 -0.72
N PRO A 79 6.66 13.98 -0.24
CA PRO A 79 5.25 14.31 -0.34
C PRO A 79 5.01 15.64 0.38
N PRO A 80 4.11 16.51 -0.11
CA PRO A 80 3.80 17.77 0.52
C PRO A 80 3.02 17.53 1.81
N PHE A 81 3.71 17.20 2.90
CA PHE A 81 3.20 17.23 4.27
C PHE A 81 4.33 17.62 5.22
#